data_AF-A0A2W2LDT0-F1
#
_entry.id   AF-A0A2W2LDT0-F1
#
_cell.length_a   1.000
_cell.length_b   1.000
_cell.length_c   1.000
_cell.angle_alpha   90.00
_cell.angle_beta   90.00
_cell.angle_gamma   90.00
#
_symmetry.space_group_name_H-M   'P 1'
#
loop_
_entity.id
_entity.type
_entity.pdbx_description
1 polymer ?
#
loop_
_entity_poly.entity_id
_entity_poly.type
_entity_poly.pdbx_seq_one_letter_code
_entity_poly.pdbx_strand_id
1 'polypeptide(L)'
;MTHVMELSRVDGSTFTAAEAEHVLRALHVGLSFGLGRWVAPLLPAGIDTHGEVAWEEWRSLLCDPARKISSGWWVPFDSEALASLLDVLIPAFADPDRAEPLRLQINYAVTATNDTGFVEQRVMIGAAGLEHVMWERLVLSGRLTRNQFKARPAHSLLREVLQDAGIPTSIDPKQLPALTRLVSMRRQESGADMDGPDVVTWVRNRLVHPTGSQDVVYRVPGVVMETWLLTRHYLSLLILESLGYRGSYRNLAKRGGWVGEAERVPWA
;
A
#
# COMPACT_ATOMS: atom_id res chain seq x y z
N MET A 1 14.01 -20.05 5.62
CA MET A 1 14.19 -20.01 4.16
C MET A 1 13.03 -20.76 3.53
N THR A 2 12.29 -20.16 2.59
CA THR A 2 11.13 -20.81 1.96
C THR A 2 11.33 -21.10 0.48
N HIS A 3 12.16 -20.30 -0.20
CA HIS A 3 12.48 -20.44 -1.62
C HIS A 3 13.94 -20.06 -1.85
N VAL A 4 14.49 -20.52 -2.97
CA VAL A 4 15.78 -20.11 -3.53
C VAL A 4 15.47 -19.44 -4.88
N MET A 5 16.14 -18.33 -5.17
CA MET A 5 15.96 -17.55 -6.40
C MET A 5 17.31 -17.37 -7.09
N GLU A 6 17.28 -17.30 -8.42
CA GLU A 6 18.44 -17.01 -9.26
C GLU A 6 18.18 -15.73 -10.05
N LEU A 7 19.18 -14.86 -10.14
CA LEU A 7 19.18 -13.69 -11.01
C LEU A 7 20.25 -13.88 -12.08
N SER A 8 19.84 -13.86 -13.35
CA SER A 8 20.73 -13.94 -14.50
C SER A 8 20.27 -12.95 -15.58
N ARG A 9 21.22 -12.49 -16.41
CA ARG A 9 20.85 -11.71 -17.60
C ARG A 9 20.37 -12.66 -18.69
N VAL A 10 19.33 -12.26 -19.43
CA VAL A 10 18.76 -13.06 -20.54
C VAL A 10 19.80 -13.34 -21.64
N ASP A 11 20.75 -12.43 -21.84
CA ASP A 11 21.84 -12.58 -22.81
C ASP A 11 23.04 -13.38 -22.28
N GLY A 12 22.99 -13.85 -21.03
CA GLY A 12 24.07 -14.59 -20.37
C GLY A 12 25.28 -13.74 -19.97
N SER A 13 25.22 -12.40 -20.11
CA SER A 13 26.33 -11.53 -19.72
C SER A 13 26.47 -11.39 -18.20
N THR A 14 27.68 -11.06 -17.74
CA THR A 14 28.00 -10.88 -16.32
C THR A 14 27.57 -9.50 -15.82
N PHE A 15 27.08 -9.44 -14.58
CA PHE A 15 26.71 -8.19 -13.92
C PHE A 15 27.43 -8.04 -12.57
N THR A 16 27.55 -6.81 -12.12
CA THR A 16 28.11 -6.45 -10.82
C THR A 16 27.04 -6.47 -9.74
N ALA A 17 27.45 -6.62 -8.48
CA ALA A 17 26.53 -6.51 -7.34
C ALA A 17 25.77 -5.17 -7.32
N ALA A 18 26.43 -4.07 -7.73
CA ALA A 18 25.80 -2.75 -7.81
C ALA A 18 24.67 -2.71 -8.86
N GLU A 19 24.85 -3.36 -10.01
CA GLU A 19 23.80 -3.48 -11.02
C GLU A 19 22.61 -4.33 -10.53
N ALA A 20 22.83 -5.29 -9.63
CA ALA A 20 21.76 -6.10 -9.04
C ALA A 20 21.01 -5.43 -7.88
N GLU A 21 21.57 -4.36 -7.29
CA GLU A 21 21.05 -3.76 -6.06
C GLU A 21 19.58 -3.31 -6.20
N HIS A 22 19.23 -2.66 -7.31
CA HIS A 22 17.86 -2.19 -7.54
C HIS A 22 16.87 -3.35 -7.63
N VAL A 23 17.27 -4.49 -8.20
CA VAL A 23 16.44 -5.71 -8.28
C VAL A 23 16.23 -6.29 -6.88
N LEU A 24 17.30 -6.44 -6.09
CA LEU A 24 17.21 -6.95 -4.72
C LEU A 24 16.33 -6.06 -3.84
N ARG A 25 16.47 -4.74 -3.97
CA ARG A 25 15.62 -3.76 -3.29
C ARG A 25 14.15 -3.85 -3.72
N ALA A 26 13.90 -3.96 -5.02
CA ALA A 26 12.55 -4.12 -5.56
C ALA A 26 11.91 -5.42 -5.06
N LEU A 27 12.66 -6.53 -5.03
CA LEU A 27 12.19 -7.82 -4.50
C LEU A 27 11.85 -7.71 -3.01
N HIS A 28 12.71 -7.08 -2.20
CA HIS A 28 12.44 -6.89 -0.77
C HIS A 28 11.10 -6.18 -0.55
N VAL A 29 10.94 -4.99 -1.10
CA VAL A 29 9.76 -4.16 -0.83
C VAL A 29 8.52 -4.61 -1.61
N GLY A 30 8.69 -5.11 -2.83
CA GLY A 30 7.62 -5.62 -3.68
C GLY A 30 6.96 -6.87 -3.15
N LEU A 31 7.77 -7.87 -2.76
CA LEU A 31 7.24 -9.08 -2.13
C LEU A 31 6.60 -8.75 -0.78
N SER A 32 7.20 -7.81 -0.03
CA SER A 32 6.61 -7.34 1.23
C SER A 32 5.27 -6.66 1.03
N PHE A 33 5.15 -5.83 -0.02
CA PHE A 33 3.92 -5.13 -0.41
C PHE A 33 2.82 -6.11 -0.79
N GLY A 34 3.11 -7.05 -1.70
CA GLY A 34 2.17 -8.08 -2.11
C GLY A 34 1.68 -8.91 -0.92
N LEU A 35 2.60 -9.33 -0.04
CA LEU A 35 2.27 -10.17 1.12
C LEU A 35 1.67 -9.40 2.30
N GLY A 36 1.80 -8.07 2.33
CA GLY A 36 1.34 -7.21 3.43
C GLY A 36 2.10 -7.43 4.74
N ARG A 37 3.35 -7.88 4.65
CA ARG A 37 4.27 -8.12 5.78
C ARG A 37 5.71 -8.03 5.26
N TRP A 38 6.68 -7.81 6.14
CA TRP A 38 8.07 -7.76 5.72
C TRP A 38 8.60 -9.16 5.35
N VAL A 39 9.13 -9.31 4.14
CA VAL A 39 9.90 -10.48 3.70
C VAL A 39 11.10 -10.01 2.91
N ALA A 40 12.24 -10.67 3.04
CA ALA A 40 13.47 -10.23 2.37
C ALA A 40 14.12 -11.37 1.57
N PRO A 41 14.73 -11.08 0.41
CA PRO A 41 15.79 -11.94 -0.10
C PRO A 41 16.95 -11.91 0.91
N LEU A 42 17.29 -13.08 1.47
CA LEU A 42 18.33 -13.21 2.49
C LEU A 42 19.53 -13.94 1.91
N LEU A 43 20.73 -13.50 2.30
CA LEU A 43 22.01 -14.11 1.95
C LEU A 43 22.22 -14.24 0.43
N PRO A 44 22.05 -13.16 -0.37
CA PRO A 44 22.35 -13.23 -1.78
C PRO A 44 23.86 -13.44 -1.95
N ALA A 45 24.22 -14.33 -2.89
CA ALA A 45 25.58 -14.62 -3.27
C ALA A 45 25.74 -14.48 -4.79
N GLY A 46 26.85 -13.90 -5.23
CA GLY A 46 27.23 -13.76 -6.62
C GLY A 46 28.25 -14.83 -7.00
N ILE A 47 27.96 -15.57 -8.07
CA ILE A 47 28.82 -16.62 -8.59
C ILE A 47 29.55 -16.09 -9.82
N ASP A 48 30.86 -16.28 -9.90
CA ASP A 48 31.66 -15.86 -11.04
C ASP A 48 31.58 -16.87 -12.22
N THR A 49 32.30 -16.58 -13.30
CA THR A 49 32.33 -17.45 -14.49
C THR A 49 32.98 -18.81 -14.25
N HIS A 50 33.68 -19.01 -13.12
CA HIS A 50 34.29 -20.27 -12.74
C HIS A 50 33.40 -21.10 -11.79
N GLY A 51 32.24 -20.56 -11.39
CA GLY A 51 31.35 -21.22 -10.44
C GLY A 51 31.69 -20.93 -8.98
N GLU A 52 32.61 -20.00 -8.71
CA GLU A 52 33.05 -19.65 -7.37
C GLU A 52 32.28 -18.44 -6.81
N VAL A 53 32.11 -18.39 -5.48
CA VAL A 53 31.45 -17.26 -4.82
C VAL A 53 32.39 -16.05 -4.85
N ALA A 54 32.01 -15.03 -5.62
CA ALA A 54 32.77 -13.78 -5.77
C ALA A 54 32.18 -12.62 -4.95
N TRP A 55 30.95 -12.74 -4.48
CA TRP A 55 30.27 -11.71 -3.69
C TRP A 55 29.23 -12.33 -2.76
N GLU A 56 29.05 -11.73 -1.59
CA GLU A 56 28.01 -12.10 -0.63
C GLU A 56 27.50 -10.84 0.09
N GLU A 57 26.21 -10.83 0.45
CA GLU A 57 25.65 -9.81 1.33
C GLU A 57 25.06 -10.41 2.61
N TRP A 58 25.60 -9.96 3.74
CA TRP A 58 25.23 -10.41 5.09
C TRP A 58 24.36 -9.37 5.83
N ARG A 59 23.63 -8.52 5.09
CA ARG A 59 22.83 -7.44 5.67
C ARG A 59 21.60 -7.98 6.41
N SER A 60 21.31 -7.39 7.57
CA SER A 60 20.03 -7.59 8.24
C SER A 60 18.95 -6.70 7.61
N LEU A 61 17.97 -7.33 6.97
CA LEU A 61 16.82 -6.66 6.35
C LEU A 61 15.58 -6.84 7.23
N LEU A 62 14.64 -5.87 7.15
CA LEU A 62 13.33 -6.03 7.76
C LEU A 62 12.64 -7.28 7.20
N CYS A 63 12.35 -8.23 8.07
CA CYS A 63 11.76 -9.51 7.73
C CYS A 63 10.94 -10.02 8.92
N ASP A 64 9.64 -10.19 8.72
CA ASP A 64 8.74 -10.70 9.74
C ASP A 64 8.82 -12.23 9.83
N PRO A 65 8.51 -12.82 11.00
CA PRO A 65 8.40 -14.26 11.15
C PRO A 65 7.47 -14.89 10.11
N ALA A 66 7.78 -16.13 9.71
CA ALA A 66 6.98 -16.85 8.71
C ALA A 66 5.53 -17.07 9.20
N ARG A 67 4.56 -16.88 8.30
CA ARG A 67 3.13 -17.02 8.57
C ARG A 67 2.42 -17.74 7.42
N LYS A 68 1.30 -18.41 7.75
CA LYS A 68 0.51 -19.19 6.79
C LYS A 68 -0.41 -18.35 5.90
N ILE A 69 -0.81 -17.16 6.34
CA ILE A 69 -1.80 -16.33 5.67
C ILE A 69 -1.20 -14.96 5.38
N SER A 70 -1.38 -14.47 4.15
CA SER A 70 -1.02 -13.12 3.74
C SER A 70 -2.12 -12.12 4.11
N SER A 71 -1.74 -10.94 4.59
CA SER A 71 -2.61 -9.78 4.85
C SER A 71 -2.57 -8.73 3.73
N GLY A 72 -1.73 -8.91 2.71
CA GLY A 72 -1.53 -7.98 1.58
C GLY A 72 -2.51 -8.15 0.42
N TRP A 73 -2.33 -7.38 -0.64
CA TRP A 73 -3.27 -7.42 -1.76
C TRP A 73 -3.02 -8.60 -2.70
N TRP A 74 -1.83 -9.21 -2.68
CA TRP A 74 -1.53 -10.36 -3.54
C TRP A 74 -2.21 -11.62 -3.00
N VAL A 75 -2.88 -12.34 -3.89
CA VAL A 75 -3.52 -13.62 -3.56
C VAL A 75 -2.47 -14.72 -3.72
N PRO A 76 -2.15 -15.46 -2.64
CA PRO A 76 -1.27 -16.62 -2.76
C PRO A 76 -1.82 -17.57 -3.84
N PHE A 77 -0.95 -18.12 -4.68
CA PHE A 77 -1.25 -18.94 -5.87
C PHE A 77 -1.54 -18.19 -7.18
N ASP A 78 -1.70 -16.86 -7.17
CA ASP A 78 -1.76 -16.07 -8.40
C ASP A 78 -0.36 -15.65 -8.85
N SER A 79 0.38 -16.57 -9.47
CA SER A 79 1.75 -16.31 -9.94
C SER A 79 1.80 -15.26 -11.04
N GLU A 80 0.74 -15.12 -11.84
CA GLU A 80 0.65 -14.15 -12.93
C GLU A 80 0.55 -12.72 -12.38
N ALA A 81 -0.24 -12.50 -11.32
CA ALA A 81 -0.29 -11.23 -10.62
C ALA A 81 1.08 -10.83 -10.04
N LEU A 82 1.81 -11.79 -9.47
CA LEU A 82 3.13 -11.51 -8.93
C LEU A 82 4.14 -11.17 -10.03
N ALA A 83 4.17 -11.93 -11.12
CA ALA A 83 5.02 -11.66 -12.26
C ALA A 83 4.73 -10.26 -12.86
N SER A 84 3.44 -9.96 -13.08
CA SER A 84 2.99 -8.66 -13.60
C SER A 84 3.37 -7.49 -12.68
N LEU A 85 3.39 -7.70 -11.36
CA LEU A 85 3.89 -6.70 -10.42
C LEU A 85 5.40 -6.49 -10.59
N LEU A 86 6.18 -7.57 -10.66
CA LEU A 86 7.63 -7.49 -10.77
C LEU A 86 8.06 -6.82 -12.08
N ASP A 87 7.34 -7.08 -13.17
CA ASP A 87 7.57 -6.48 -14.49
C ASP A 87 7.50 -4.94 -14.46
N VAL A 88 6.61 -4.36 -13.65
CA VAL A 88 6.48 -2.90 -13.51
C VAL A 88 7.29 -2.33 -12.35
N LEU A 89 7.52 -3.12 -11.30
CA LEU A 89 8.19 -2.68 -10.09
C LEU A 89 9.71 -2.59 -10.28
N ILE A 90 10.34 -3.59 -10.90
CA ILE A 90 11.80 -3.61 -11.05
C ILE A 90 12.29 -2.41 -11.87
N PRO A 91 11.67 -2.07 -13.03
CA PRO A 91 12.03 -0.84 -13.76
C PRO A 91 11.78 0.43 -12.95
N ALA A 92 10.71 0.49 -12.16
CA ALA A 92 10.43 1.66 -11.31
C ALA A 92 11.49 1.86 -10.22
N PHE A 93 12.15 0.80 -9.76
CA PHE A 93 13.28 0.87 -8.82
C PHE A 93 14.63 1.13 -9.48
N ALA A 94 14.74 0.93 -10.79
CA ALA A 94 15.91 1.34 -11.56
C ALA A 94 15.93 2.86 -11.83
N ASP A 95 14.78 3.53 -11.75
CA ASP A 95 14.64 4.99 -11.90
C ASP A 95 14.91 5.70 -10.56
N PRO A 96 15.99 6.49 -10.43
CA PRO A 96 16.35 7.15 -9.18
C PRO A 96 15.30 8.15 -8.68
N ASP A 97 14.55 8.79 -9.59
CA ASP A 97 13.55 9.79 -9.23
C ASP A 97 12.26 9.13 -8.71
N ARG A 98 12.04 7.86 -9.04
CA ARG A 98 10.86 7.09 -8.61
C ARG A 98 11.14 6.16 -7.44
N ALA A 99 12.35 5.61 -7.34
CA ALA A 99 12.67 4.54 -6.39
C ALA A 99 12.43 4.94 -4.93
N GLU A 100 12.92 6.10 -4.48
CA GLU A 100 12.80 6.51 -3.07
C GLU A 100 11.37 6.88 -2.66
N PRO A 101 10.63 7.73 -3.40
CA PRO A 101 9.23 8.00 -3.09
C PRO A 101 8.38 6.74 -3.08
N LEU A 102 8.54 5.86 -4.07
CA LEU A 102 7.80 4.61 -4.18
C LEU A 102 8.13 3.66 -3.02
N ARG A 103 9.40 3.52 -2.66
CA ARG A 103 9.83 2.73 -1.50
C ARG A 103 9.15 3.22 -0.23
N LEU A 104 9.12 4.53 0.00
CA LEU A 104 8.49 5.09 1.19
C LEU A 104 6.97 4.85 1.21
N GLN A 105 6.29 5.00 0.07
CA GLN A 105 4.86 4.69 -0.06
C GLN A 105 4.56 3.21 0.23
N ILE A 106 5.38 2.30 -0.30
CA ILE A 106 5.29 0.86 -0.01
C ILE A 106 5.52 0.58 1.47
N ASN A 107 6.50 1.24 2.11
CA ASN A 107 6.73 1.08 3.55
C ASN A 107 5.50 1.49 4.37
N TYR A 108 4.83 2.60 4.02
CA TYR A 108 3.57 2.99 4.66
C TYR A 108 2.49 1.92 4.44
N ALA A 109 2.35 1.38 3.22
CA ALA A 109 1.35 0.36 2.91
C ALA A 109 1.58 -0.96 3.66
N VAL A 110 2.81 -1.46 3.70
CA VAL A 110 3.18 -2.67 4.45
C VAL A 110 2.94 -2.48 5.93
N THR A 111 3.39 -1.35 6.49
CA THR A 111 3.24 -1.06 7.92
C THR A 111 1.78 -0.86 8.31
N ALA A 112 0.98 -0.20 7.47
CA ALA A 112 -0.45 -0.07 7.68
C ALA A 112 -1.17 -1.42 7.56
N THR A 113 -0.67 -2.35 6.73
CA THR A 113 -1.29 -3.67 6.54
C THR A 113 -0.93 -4.67 7.64
N ASN A 114 0.27 -4.55 8.21
CA ASN A 114 0.77 -5.43 9.25
C ASN A 114 -0.21 -5.52 10.42
N ASP A 115 -0.33 -6.71 11.01
CA ASP A 115 -1.28 -7.01 12.08
C ASP A 115 -0.71 -6.82 13.49
N THR A 116 0.47 -6.19 13.61
CA THR A 116 1.05 -5.75 14.87
C THR A 116 0.56 -4.36 15.30
N GLY A 117 0.57 -4.07 16.61
CA GLY A 117 0.14 -2.78 17.16
C GLY A 117 -1.38 -2.59 17.16
N PHE A 118 -1.83 -1.40 17.59
CA PHE A 118 -3.25 -1.05 17.68
C PHE A 118 -3.79 -0.43 16.37
N VAL A 119 -5.09 -0.52 16.15
CA VAL A 119 -5.72 -0.20 14.85
C VAL A 119 -5.64 1.29 14.49
N GLU A 120 -5.71 2.16 15.50
CA GLU A 120 -5.57 3.61 15.34
C GLU A 120 -4.19 3.96 14.76
N GLN A 121 -3.13 3.28 15.21
CA GLN A 121 -1.78 3.46 14.65
C GLN A 121 -1.75 3.16 13.16
N ARG A 122 -2.43 2.10 12.73
CA ARG A 122 -2.48 1.70 11.32
C ARG A 122 -3.30 2.68 10.47
N VAL A 123 -4.37 3.26 11.02
CA VAL A 123 -5.09 4.37 10.37
C VAL A 123 -4.15 5.56 10.17
N MET A 124 -3.40 5.95 11.20
CA MET A 124 -2.48 7.10 11.12
C MET A 124 -1.37 6.88 10.10
N ILE A 125 -0.73 5.70 10.10
CA ILE A 125 0.35 5.35 9.17
C ILE A 125 -0.17 5.25 7.73
N GLY A 126 -1.32 4.61 7.51
CA GLY A 126 -1.93 4.54 6.19
C GLY A 126 -2.32 5.92 5.65
N ALA A 127 -2.85 6.79 6.50
CA ALA A 127 -3.19 8.16 6.12
C ALA A 127 -1.95 8.99 5.77
N ALA A 128 -0.83 8.82 6.48
CA ALA A 128 0.45 9.44 6.11
C ALA A 128 0.93 8.96 4.73
N GLY A 129 0.74 7.67 4.42
CA GLY A 129 1.01 7.14 3.08
C GLY A 129 0.14 7.77 2.00
N LEU A 130 -1.17 7.94 2.26
CA LEU A 130 -2.08 8.64 1.34
C LEU A 130 -1.66 10.10 1.14
N GLU A 131 -1.29 10.81 2.20
CA GLU A 131 -0.77 12.19 2.10
C GLU A 131 0.49 12.28 1.26
N HIS A 132 1.40 11.31 1.42
CA HIS A 132 2.60 11.24 0.60
C HIS A 132 2.26 11.03 -0.88
N VAL A 133 1.34 10.11 -1.20
CA VAL A 133 0.90 9.89 -2.59
C VAL A 133 0.23 11.14 -3.18
N MET A 134 -0.63 11.81 -2.41
CA MET A 134 -1.27 13.05 -2.84
C MET A 134 -0.24 14.16 -3.11
N TRP A 135 0.78 14.28 -2.26
CA TRP A 135 1.84 15.26 -2.44
C TRP A 135 2.64 15.01 -3.73
N GLU A 136 3.05 13.77 -3.96
CA GLU A 136 3.75 13.36 -5.18
C GLU A 136 2.92 13.68 -6.44
N ARG A 137 1.66 13.22 -6.46
CA ARG A 137 0.78 13.33 -7.63
C ARG A 137 0.28 14.74 -7.92
N LEU A 138 0.14 15.58 -6.90
CA LEU A 138 -0.46 16.90 -7.08
C LEU A 138 0.60 17.99 -7.03
N VAL A 139 1.62 17.88 -6.19
CA VAL A 139 2.62 18.95 -6.02
C VAL A 139 3.86 18.69 -6.84
N LEU A 140 4.48 17.51 -6.69
CA LEU A 140 5.74 17.24 -7.41
C LEU A 140 5.52 17.06 -8.92
N SER A 141 4.33 16.63 -9.34
CA SER A 141 3.93 16.64 -10.76
C SER A 141 3.63 18.04 -11.32
N GLY A 142 3.67 19.10 -10.50
CA GLY A 142 3.38 20.47 -10.91
C GLY A 142 1.91 20.86 -11.06
N ARG A 143 0.94 20.00 -10.70
CA ARG A 143 -0.51 20.31 -10.80
C ARG A 143 -0.96 21.38 -9.81
N LEU A 144 -0.38 21.39 -8.62
CA LEU A 144 -0.64 22.33 -7.53
C LEU A 144 0.68 22.86 -6.99
N THR A 145 0.68 24.12 -6.59
CA THR A 145 1.72 24.66 -5.72
C THR A 145 1.54 24.14 -4.28
N ARG A 146 2.62 24.18 -3.49
CA ARG A 146 2.59 23.89 -2.05
C ARG A 146 1.48 24.66 -1.31
N ASN A 147 1.23 25.92 -1.68
CA ASN A 147 0.22 26.75 -1.04
C ASN A 147 -1.20 26.31 -1.41
N GLN A 148 -1.44 26.00 -2.69
CA GLN A 148 -2.73 25.45 -3.14
C GLN A 148 -3.03 24.11 -2.48
N PHE A 149 -2.03 23.23 -2.33
CA PHE A 149 -2.19 21.95 -1.63
C PHE A 149 -2.62 22.17 -0.17
N LYS A 150 -1.90 23.02 0.57
CA LYS A 150 -2.20 23.30 1.99
C LYS A 150 -3.54 23.99 2.23
N ALA A 151 -4.02 24.78 1.26
CA ALA A 151 -5.29 25.48 1.37
C ALA A 151 -6.51 24.56 1.15
N ARG A 152 -6.31 23.38 0.55
CA ARG A 152 -7.41 22.46 0.23
C ARG A 152 -7.61 21.43 1.34
N PRO A 153 -8.86 21.06 1.66
CA PRO A 153 -9.13 19.98 2.60
C PRO A 153 -8.57 18.64 2.10
N ALA A 154 -7.95 17.86 3.00
CA ALA A 154 -7.31 16.60 2.65
C ALA A 154 -8.28 15.58 2.00
N HIS A 155 -9.56 15.54 2.42
CA HIS A 155 -10.56 14.68 1.80
C HIS A 155 -10.81 15.05 0.32
N SER A 156 -10.75 16.34 -0.03
CA SER A 156 -10.93 16.79 -1.42
C SER A 156 -9.74 16.40 -2.29
N LEU A 157 -8.51 16.52 -1.76
CA LEU A 157 -7.30 16.07 -2.45
C LEU A 157 -7.31 14.55 -2.64
N LEU A 158 -7.72 13.80 -1.62
CA LEU A 158 -7.80 12.34 -1.67
C LEU A 158 -8.86 11.89 -2.69
N ARG A 159 -10.01 12.55 -2.69
CA ARG A 159 -11.07 12.30 -3.68
C ARG A 159 -10.59 12.53 -5.10
N GLU A 160 -9.87 13.63 -5.35
CA GLU A 160 -9.31 13.93 -6.66
C GLU A 160 -8.36 12.82 -7.14
N VAL A 161 -7.37 12.42 -6.32
CA VAL A 161 -6.40 11.39 -6.76
C VAL A 161 -7.05 10.01 -6.93
N LEU A 162 -8.08 9.68 -6.17
CA LEU A 162 -8.83 8.43 -6.34
C LEU A 162 -9.68 8.46 -7.61
N GLN A 163 -10.35 9.57 -7.89
CA GLN A 163 -11.16 9.75 -9.10
C GLN A 163 -10.30 9.73 -10.36
N ASP A 164 -9.13 10.38 -10.34
CA ASP A 164 -8.16 10.35 -11.43
C ASP A 164 -7.69 8.91 -11.73
N ALA A 165 -7.55 8.08 -10.69
CA ALA A 165 -7.19 6.67 -10.79
C ALA A 165 -8.39 5.74 -11.08
N GLY A 166 -9.61 6.26 -11.22
CA GLY A 166 -10.83 5.47 -11.39
C GLY A 166 -11.24 4.62 -10.17
N ILE A 167 -10.69 4.92 -8.99
CA ILE A 167 -10.97 4.18 -7.74
C ILE A 167 -12.28 4.68 -7.13
N PRO A 168 -13.26 3.79 -6.85
CA PRO A 168 -14.54 4.20 -6.23
C PRO A 168 -14.35 4.85 -4.87
N THR A 169 -15.02 5.98 -4.64
CA THR A 169 -14.99 6.70 -3.36
C THR A 169 -16.19 6.39 -2.46
N SER A 170 -17.18 5.65 -2.96
CA SER A 170 -18.38 5.29 -2.22
C SER A 170 -18.11 4.23 -1.14
N ILE A 171 -18.93 4.24 -0.09
CA ILE A 171 -18.87 3.26 0.99
C ILE A 171 -19.86 2.14 0.68
N ASP A 172 -19.37 0.92 0.44
CA ASP A 172 -20.24 -0.25 0.27
C ASP A 172 -20.86 -0.66 1.62
N PRO A 173 -22.19 -0.54 1.81
CA PRO A 173 -22.84 -0.85 3.07
C PRO A 173 -22.72 -2.31 3.52
N LYS A 174 -22.52 -3.24 2.58
CA LYS A 174 -22.38 -4.66 2.90
C LYS A 174 -20.97 -4.96 3.43
N GLN A 175 -19.96 -4.25 2.92
CA GLN A 175 -18.57 -4.46 3.30
C GLN A 175 -18.14 -3.62 4.52
N LEU A 176 -18.67 -2.40 4.63
CA LEU A 176 -18.29 -1.40 5.62
C LEU A 176 -19.50 -0.88 6.42
N PRO A 177 -20.23 -1.76 7.15
CA PRO A 177 -21.47 -1.39 7.83
C PRO A 177 -21.28 -0.40 9.00
N ALA A 178 -20.14 -0.40 9.70
CA ALA A 178 -19.87 0.58 10.75
C ALA A 178 -19.66 1.98 10.17
N LEU A 179 -18.98 2.11 9.04
CA LEU A 179 -18.85 3.40 8.35
C LEU A 179 -20.20 3.89 7.82
N THR A 180 -21.02 3.00 7.24
CA THR A 180 -22.38 3.38 6.83
C THR A 180 -23.22 3.90 7.99
N ARG A 181 -23.15 3.26 9.17
CA ARG A 181 -23.81 3.76 10.39
C ARG A 181 -23.27 5.12 10.82
N LEU A 182 -21.95 5.30 10.80
CA LEU A 182 -21.32 6.59 11.12
C LEU A 182 -21.82 7.70 10.18
N VAL A 183 -21.78 7.47 8.87
CA VAL A 183 -22.26 8.45 7.87
C VAL A 183 -23.73 8.79 8.10
N SER A 184 -24.57 7.78 8.35
CA SER A 184 -25.99 7.99 8.64
C SER A 184 -26.22 8.84 9.90
N MET A 185 -25.48 8.56 10.98
CA MET A 185 -25.52 9.33 12.23
C MET A 185 -25.07 10.77 12.00
N ARG A 186 -23.97 11.00 11.26
CA ARG A 186 -23.45 12.33 10.94
C ARG A 186 -24.41 13.13 10.04
N ARG A 187 -25.08 12.47 9.11
CA ARG A 187 -26.12 13.08 8.29
C ARG A 187 -27.31 13.56 9.13
N GLN A 188 -27.71 12.80 10.15
CA GLN A 188 -28.77 13.20 11.09
C GLN A 188 -28.33 14.33 12.02
N GLU A 189 -27.10 14.29 12.53
CA GLU A 189 -26.59 15.28 13.49
C GLU A 189 -26.27 16.64 12.86
N SER A 190 -25.70 16.64 11.65
CA SER A 190 -25.15 17.85 11.03
C SER A 190 -25.48 18.04 9.56
N GLY A 191 -26.34 17.19 8.96
CA GLY A 191 -26.65 17.24 7.53
C GLY A 191 -25.49 16.88 6.61
N ALA A 192 -24.38 16.36 7.15
CA ALA A 192 -23.19 16.06 6.37
C ALA A 192 -23.38 14.77 5.57
N ASP A 193 -23.20 14.85 4.26
CA ASP A 193 -23.07 13.67 3.39
C ASP A 193 -21.58 13.38 3.19
N MET A 194 -21.15 12.18 3.58
CA MET A 194 -19.74 11.82 3.66
C MET A 194 -19.46 10.59 2.82
N ASP A 195 -18.45 10.67 1.95
CA ASP A 195 -17.93 9.52 1.22
C ASP A 195 -16.68 8.91 1.89
N GLY A 196 -16.04 7.94 1.25
CA GLY A 196 -14.85 7.27 1.77
C GLY A 196 -13.70 8.24 2.11
N PRO A 197 -13.26 9.11 1.18
CA PRO A 197 -12.30 10.19 1.48
C PRO A 197 -12.65 11.05 2.69
N ASP A 198 -13.92 11.44 2.84
CA ASP A 198 -14.38 12.21 3.98
C ASP A 198 -14.21 11.43 5.28
N VAL A 199 -14.66 10.17 5.31
CA VAL A 199 -14.58 9.32 6.49
C VAL A 199 -13.13 9.02 6.88
N VAL A 200 -12.26 8.67 5.93
CA VAL A 200 -10.84 8.41 6.18
C VAL A 200 -10.17 9.62 6.83
N THR A 201 -10.37 10.80 6.23
CA THR A 201 -9.77 12.05 6.72
C THR A 201 -10.36 12.45 8.06
N TRP A 202 -11.68 12.37 8.21
CA TRP A 202 -12.39 12.77 9.43
C TRP A 202 -11.99 11.89 10.62
N VAL A 203 -12.02 10.56 10.47
CA VAL A 203 -11.62 9.63 11.54
C VAL A 203 -10.15 9.85 11.90
N ARG A 204 -9.24 9.97 10.92
CA ARG A 204 -7.83 10.28 11.20
C ARG A 204 -7.69 11.55 12.02
N ASN A 205 -8.31 12.65 11.58
CA ASN A 205 -8.23 13.92 12.27
C ASN A 205 -8.73 13.81 13.71
N ARG A 206 -9.77 13.01 13.92
CA ARG A 206 -10.37 12.79 15.23
C ARG A 206 -9.47 11.97 16.17
N LEU A 207 -8.77 10.97 15.64
CA LEU A 207 -7.78 10.18 16.38
C LEU A 207 -6.54 11.00 16.78
N VAL A 208 -6.08 11.91 15.92
CA VAL A 208 -4.88 12.73 16.17
C VAL A 208 -5.18 13.99 16.98
N HIS A 209 -6.36 14.57 16.78
CA HIS A 209 -6.79 15.83 17.41
C HIS A 209 -8.16 15.64 18.07
N PRO A 210 -8.22 14.95 19.23
CA PRO A 210 -9.47 14.77 19.95
C PRO A 210 -9.98 16.10 20.50
N THR A 211 -11.28 16.36 20.38
CA THR A 211 -11.97 17.56 20.87
C THR A 211 -12.81 17.29 22.12
N GLY A 212 -12.71 16.08 22.70
CA GLY A 212 -13.45 15.68 23.91
C GLY A 212 -12.97 14.34 24.47
N SER A 213 -13.43 14.01 25.68
CA SER A 213 -12.99 12.82 26.44
C SER A 213 -13.52 11.47 25.90
N GLN A 214 -14.67 11.48 25.21
CA GLN A 214 -15.15 10.33 24.43
C GLN A 214 -15.31 10.75 22.98
N ASP A 215 -14.46 10.19 22.13
CA ASP A 215 -14.49 10.53 20.73
C ASP A 215 -15.66 9.85 20.01
N VAL A 216 -16.30 10.58 19.09
CA VAL A 216 -17.43 10.12 18.28
C VAL A 216 -17.06 8.88 17.46
N VAL A 217 -15.79 8.70 17.10
CA VAL A 217 -15.29 7.52 16.38
C VAL A 217 -15.46 6.21 17.17
N TYR A 218 -15.60 6.27 18.51
CA TYR A 218 -15.81 5.10 19.36
C TYR A 218 -17.28 4.87 19.73
N ARG A 219 -18.19 5.79 19.39
CA ARG A 219 -19.63 5.61 19.63
C ARG A 219 -20.25 4.53 18.74
N VAL A 220 -19.67 4.30 17.57
CA VAL A 220 -20.09 3.26 16.64
C VAL A 220 -19.03 2.16 16.61
N PRO A 221 -19.30 0.99 17.20
CA PRO A 221 -18.34 -0.12 17.19
C PRO A 221 -17.92 -0.50 15.77
N GLY A 222 -16.62 -0.63 15.58
CA GLY A 222 -16.00 -1.06 14.33
C GLY A 222 -15.57 0.06 13.37
N VAL A 223 -15.90 1.34 13.65
CA VAL A 223 -15.55 2.47 12.76
C VAL A 223 -14.05 2.54 12.51
N VAL A 224 -13.22 2.58 13.56
CA VAL A 224 -11.76 2.71 13.41
C VAL A 224 -11.18 1.56 12.59
N MET A 225 -11.69 0.35 12.82
CA MET A 225 -11.30 -0.84 12.07
C MET A 225 -11.70 -0.76 10.59
N GLU A 226 -12.91 -0.31 10.26
CA GLU A 226 -13.32 -0.16 8.85
C GLU A 226 -12.62 1.00 8.16
N THR A 227 -12.33 2.09 8.88
CA THR A 227 -11.47 3.16 8.38
C THR A 227 -10.09 2.62 8.04
N TRP A 228 -9.49 1.78 8.89
CA TRP A 228 -8.22 1.14 8.58
C TRP A 228 -8.28 0.30 7.30
N LEU A 229 -9.30 -0.55 7.17
CA LEU A 229 -9.50 -1.39 5.98
C LEU A 229 -9.63 -0.55 4.70
N LEU A 230 -10.38 0.54 4.76
CA LEU A 230 -10.56 1.45 3.62
C LEU A 230 -9.27 2.23 3.30
N THR A 231 -8.57 2.75 4.31
CA THR A 231 -7.31 3.46 4.16
C THR A 231 -6.23 2.59 3.50
N ARG A 232 -6.03 1.34 3.99
CA ARG A 232 -5.03 0.44 3.40
C ARG A 232 -5.38 0.03 1.97
N HIS A 233 -6.68 -0.06 1.66
CA HIS A 233 -7.18 -0.38 0.33
C HIS A 233 -6.89 0.75 -0.65
N TYR A 234 -7.27 1.99 -0.32
CA TYR A 234 -6.95 3.17 -1.13
C TYR A 234 -5.45 3.33 -1.35
N LEU A 235 -4.64 3.18 -0.30
CA LEU A 235 -3.19 3.32 -0.43
C LEU A 235 -2.60 2.25 -1.35
N SER A 236 -3.02 0.99 -1.20
CA SER A 236 -2.52 -0.10 -2.05
C SER A 236 -2.93 0.09 -3.51
N LEU A 237 -4.17 0.49 -3.78
CA LEU A 237 -4.63 0.77 -5.15
C LEU A 237 -3.87 1.94 -5.78
N LEU A 238 -3.66 3.03 -5.06
CA LEU A 238 -2.93 4.18 -5.60
C LEU A 238 -1.45 3.87 -5.89
N ILE A 239 -0.83 2.95 -5.14
CA ILE A 239 0.52 2.45 -5.42
C ILE A 239 0.52 1.53 -6.64
N LEU A 240 -0.45 0.63 -6.74
CA LEU A 240 -0.59 -0.24 -7.92
C LEU A 240 -0.84 0.57 -9.19
N GLU A 241 -1.67 1.61 -9.12
CA GLU A 241 -1.94 2.49 -10.25
C GLU A 241 -0.71 3.31 -10.65
N SER A 242 0.06 3.83 -9.68
CA SER A 242 1.29 4.59 -9.99
C SER A 242 2.40 3.73 -10.62
N LEU A 243 2.33 2.42 -10.43
CA LEU A 243 3.18 1.44 -11.10
C LEU A 243 2.67 1.07 -12.51
N GLY A 244 1.43 1.39 -12.86
CA GLY A 244 0.79 0.92 -14.09
C GLY A 244 0.39 -0.55 -14.04
N TYR A 245 0.31 -1.16 -12.85
CA TYR A 245 -0.10 -2.54 -12.68
C TYR A 245 -1.56 -2.73 -13.13
N ARG A 246 -1.84 -3.72 -13.99
CA ARG A 246 -3.19 -3.98 -14.52
C ARG A 246 -3.79 -5.31 -14.06
N GLY A 247 -3.11 -6.07 -13.21
CA GLY A 247 -3.49 -7.43 -12.85
C GLY A 247 -4.66 -7.55 -11.88
N SER A 248 -4.82 -8.75 -11.32
CA SER A 248 -5.76 -9.07 -10.25
C SER A 248 -5.23 -8.59 -8.89
N TYR A 249 -6.12 -8.34 -7.94
CA TYR A 249 -5.76 -8.01 -6.57
C TYR A 249 -6.87 -8.43 -5.60
N ARG A 250 -6.52 -8.59 -4.33
CA ARG A 250 -7.48 -8.80 -3.24
C ARG A 250 -7.98 -7.46 -2.73
N ASN A 251 -9.30 -7.32 -2.67
CA ASN A 251 -9.93 -6.14 -2.08
C ASN A 251 -9.66 -6.06 -0.56
N LEU A 252 -8.76 -5.17 -0.18
CA LEU A 252 -8.35 -4.97 1.22
C LEU A 252 -9.40 -4.28 2.10
N ALA A 253 -10.48 -3.73 1.54
CA ALA A 253 -11.59 -3.17 2.32
C ALA A 253 -12.53 -4.28 2.83
N LYS A 254 -12.55 -5.46 2.19
CA LYS A 254 -13.39 -6.60 2.58
C LYS A 254 -12.86 -7.32 3.82
N ARG A 255 -13.78 -7.71 4.72
CA ARG A 255 -13.52 -8.52 5.93
C ARG A 255 -13.69 -10.03 5.74
N GLY A 256 -14.31 -10.43 4.64
CA GLY A 256 -14.62 -11.82 4.30
C GLY A 256 -14.41 -12.07 2.82
N GLY A 257 -14.59 -13.32 2.42
CA GLY A 257 -14.34 -13.79 1.06
C GLY A 257 -13.83 -15.23 1.06
N TRP A 258 -13.75 -15.82 -0.12
CA TRP A 258 -13.17 -17.16 -0.27
C TRP A 258 -11.65 -17.06 -0.40
N VAL A 259 -10.94 -18.11 0.05
CA VAL A 259 -9.50 -18.21 -0.23
C VAL A 259 -9.31 -18.21 -1.75
N GLY A 260 -8.50 -17.28 -2.26
CA GLY A 260 -8.32 -17.12 -3.70
C GLY A 260 -9.17 -16.01 -4.33
N GLU A 261 -10.07 -15.36 -3.58
CA GLU A 261 -10.89 -14.27 -4.14
C GLU A 261 -10.00 -13.08 -4.56
N ALA A 262 -10.04 -12.79 -5.85
CA ALA A 262 -9.38 -11.65 -6.46
C ALA A 262 -10.35 -10.96 -7.43
N GLU A 263 -10.17 -9.66 -7.60
CA GLU A 263 -10.86 -8.85 -8.60
C GLU A 263 -9.81 -8.10 -9.43
N ARG A 264 -10.19 -7.56 -10.60
CA ARG A 264 -9.28 -6.74 -11.41
C ARG A 264 -9.20 -5.34 -10.81
N VAL A 265 -8.03 -4.70 -10.94
CA VAL A 265 -7.88 -3.29 -10.55
C VAL A 265 -8.88 -2.40 -11.32
N PRO A 266 -9.35 -1.29 -10.74
CA PRO A 266 -10.41 -0.46 -11.35
C PRO A 266 -10.09 0.12 -12.73
N TRP A 267 -8.82 0.31 -13.07
CA TRP A 267 -8.35 0.90 -14.32
C TRP A 267 -7.88 -0.12 -15.37
N ALA A 268 -8.10 -1.42 -15.11
CA ALA A 268 -7.65 -2.53 -15.96
C ALA A 268 -8.20 -2.45 -17.39
#